data_AF-A0A8S0WP18-F1
#
_entry.id   AF-A0A8S0WP18-F1
#
_cell.length_a   1.000
_cell.length_b   1.000
_cell.length_c   1.000
_cell.angle_alpha   90.00
_cell.angle_beta   90.00
_cell.angle_gamma   90.00
#
_symmetry.space_group_name_H-M   'P 1'
#
loop_
_entity.id
_entity.type
_entity.pdbx_description
1 polymer ?
#
loop_
_entity_poly.entity_id
_entity_poly.type
_entity_poly.pdbx_seq_one_letter_code
_entity_poly.pdbx_strand_id
1 'polypeptide(L)'
;MANLAAETGESPQELLAEWISTSTNMLSTSNTPESSVNTSISLSVDSNFVKQDPDAHTLLAILSMLPAGTPKDNLKWWAPTLKSKLGAISTLSKAALLMSSQKEGTSARLFMLPVVQSYMHRTNRVSDDIRDSRCDMRVAS
;
A
#
# COMPACT_ATOMS: atom_id res chain seq x y z
N MET A 1 -0.09 -18.59 -17.06
CA MET A 1 -0.01 -20.05 -17.15
C MET A 1 -0.91 -20.64 -18.24
N ALA A 2 -2.20 -20.32 -18.33
CA ALA A 2 -3.06 -20.86 -19.39
C ALA A 2 -2.58 -20.53 -20.83
N ASN A 3 -2.13 -19.29 -21.09
CA ASN A 3 -1.52 -18.95 -22.38
C ASN A 3 -0.14 -19.61 -22.58
N LEU A 4 0.64 -19.76 -21.51
CA LEU A 4 1.95 -20.40 -21.57
C LEU A 4 1.83 -21.87 -22.01
N ALA A 5 0.83 -22.59 -21.49
CA ALA A 5 0.51 -23.96 -21.89
C ALA A 5 0.25 -24.11 -23.39
N ALA A 6 -0.49 -23.16 -23.96
CA ALA A 6 -0.82 -23.15 -25.37
C ALA A 6 0.38 -22.80 -26.26
N GLU A 7 1.33 -22.04 -25.75
CA GLU A 7 2.53 -21.59 -26.46
C GLU A 7 3.69 -22.59 -26.37
N THR A 8 3.83 -23.31 -25.25
CA THR A 8 4.96 -24.22 -25.01
C THR A 8 4.61 -25.70 -25.20
N GLY A 9 3.33 -26.06 -25.17
CA GLY A 9 2.89 -27.46 -25.25
C GLY A 9 3.16 -28.28 -23.97
N GLU A 10 3.58 -27.62 -22.89
CA GLU A 10 3.90 -28.23 -21.60
C GLU A 10 2.66 -28.81 -20.91
N SER A 11 2.84 -29.91 -20.19
CA SER A 11 1.74 -30.55 -19.46
C SER A 11 1.28 -29.68 -18.28
N PRO A 12 0.01 -29.84 -17.82
CA PRO A 12 -0.47 -29.16 -16.63
C PRO A 12 0.39 -29.42 -15.38
N GLN A 13 1.02 -30.60 -15.27
CA GLN A 13 1.93 -30.92 -14.17
C GLN A 13 3.25 -30.14 -14.26
N GLU A 14 3.84 -30.03 -15.45
CA GLU A 14 5.06 -29.25 -15.68
C GLU A 14 4.81 -27.76 -15.44
N LEU A 15 3.68 -27.22 -15.91
CA LEU A 15 3.30 -25.84 -15.62
C LEU A 15 3.03 -25.59 -14.15
N LEU A 16 2.48 -26.57 -13.42
CA LEU A 16 2.31 -26.45 -11.97
C LEU A 16 3.67 -26.47 -11.26
N ALA A 17 4.60 -27.33 -11.69
CA ALA A 17 5.96 -27.37 -11.14
C ALA A 17 6.72 -26.06 -11.41
N GLU A 18 6.64 -25.55 -12.64
CA GLU A 18 7.18 -24.26 -13.07
C GLU A 18 6.56 -23.11 -12.25
N TRP A 19 5.24 -23.14 -12.04
CA TRP A 19 4.53 -22.14 -11.24
C TRP A 19 4.96 -22.18 -9.78
N ILE A 20 5.02 -23.36 -9.17
CA ILE A 20 5.45 -23.52 -7.77
C ILE A 20 6.89 -23.01 -7.62
N SER A 21 7.79 -23.43 -8.52
CA SER A 21 9.18 -22.99 -8.56
C SER A 21 9.29 -21.48 -8.68
N THR A 22 8.59 -20.88 -9.64
CA THR A 22 8.69 -19.44 -9.95
C THR A 22 7.95 -18.57 -8.93
N SER A 23 6.74 -18.96 -8.52
CA SER A 23 5.87 -18.20 -7.61
C SER A 23 6.40 -18.17 -6.19
N THR A 24 6.99 -19.27 -5.70
CA THR A 24 7.60 -19.27 -4.37
C THR A 24 8.94 -18.56 -4.41
N ASN A 25 9.77 -18.74 -5.45
CA ASN A 25 11.09 -18.10 -5.51
C ASN A 25 11.03 -16.56 -5.37
N MET A 26 10.00 -15.89 -5.92
CA MET A 26 9.81 -14.44 -5.73
C MET A 26 9.62 -13.98 -4.27
N LEU A 27 9.11 -14.84 -3.38
CA LEU A 27 8.91 -14.54 -1.96
C LEU A 27 9.90 -15.30 -1.06
N SER A 28 10.51 -16.36 -1.56
CA SER A 28 11.50 -17.21 -0.90
C SER A 28 12.92 -16.67 -1.00
N THR A 29 13.19 -15.65 -1.83
CA THR A 29 14.51 -14.99 -1.93
C THR A 29 15.00 -14.38 -0.61
N SER A 30 14.16 -14.35 0.42
CA SER A 30 14.59 -14.05 1.78
C SER A 30 14.14 -15.10 2.77
N ASN A 31 15.10 -15.76 3.41
CA ASN A 31 14.88 -16.80 4.41
C ASN A 31 14.26 -16.29 5.74
N THR A 32 13.71 -15.08 5.77
CA THR A 32 13.08 -14.49 6.96
C THR A 32 11.64 -14.04 6.66
N PRO A 33 10.67 -14.31 7.56
CA PRO A 33 9.29 -13.85 7.43
C PRO A 33 9.16 -12.32 7.28
N GLU A 34 10.08 -11.55 7.87
CA GLU A 34 10.07 -10.09 7.74
C GLU A 34 10.30 -9.64 6.30
N SER A 35 11.17 -10.34 5.57
CA SER A 35 11.55 -9.92 4.23
C SER A 35 10.55 -10.40 3.17
N SER A 36 9.83 -11.51 3.39
CA SER A 36 8.71 -11.90 2.52
C SER A 36 7.53 -10.93 2.65
N VAL A 37 7.25 -10.45 3.87
CA VAL A 37 6.24 -9.39 4.09
C VAL A 37 6.68 -8.05 3.49
N ASN A 38 7.94 -7.66 3.65
CA ASN A 38 8.44 -6.43 3.02
C ASN A 38 8.38 -6.52 1.49
N THR A 39 8.59 -7.70 0.91
CA THR A 39 8.48 -7.94 -0.53
C THR A 39 7.02 -7.87 -0.99
N SER A 40 6.06 -8.43 -0.26
CA SER A 40 4.65 -8.32 -0.64
C SER A 40 4.11 -6.89 -0.53
N ILE A 41 4.58 -6.14 0.47
CA ILE A 41 4.28 -4.71 0.60
C ILE A 41 4.90 -3.94 -0.56
N SER A 42 6.17 -4.19 -0.90
CA SER A 42 6.83 -3.49 -2.02
C SER A 42 6.10 -3.74 -3.33
N LEU A 43 5.70 -4.99 -3.63
CA LEU A 43 4.92 -5.32 -4.82
C LEU A 43 3.59 -4.57 -4.88
N SER A 44 2.92 -4.38 -3.74
CA SER A 44 1.65 -3.65 -3.67
C SER A 44 1.86 -2.14 -3.87
N VAL A 45 2.85 -1.56 -3.19
CA VAL A 45 3.19 -0.12 -3.28
C VAL A 45 3.73 0.25 -4.67
N ASP A 46 4.55 -0.62 -5.25
CA ASP A 46 5.22 -0.41 -6.53
C ASP A 46 4.40 -0.92 -7.73
N SER A 47 3.17 -1.40 -7.49
CA SER A 47 2.25 -1.82 -8.54
C SER A 47 1.92 -0.67 -9.49
N ASN A 48 1.75 -0.98 -10.78
CA ASN A 48 1.34 0.01 -11.77
C ASN A 48 0.03 0.71 -11.40
N PHE A 49 -0.86 -0.01 -10.74
CA PHE A 49 -2.13 0.51 -10.27
C PHE A 49 -1.98 1.65 -9.25
N VAL A 50 -1.05 1.52 -8.29
CA VAL A 50 -0.77 2.59 -7.32
C VAL A 50 0.10 3.69 -7.95
N LYS A 51 1.09 3.34 -8.78
CA LYS A 51 1.97 4.31 -9.49
C LYS A 51 1.26 5.26 -10.43
N GLN A 52 0.17 4.83 -11.05
CA GLN A 52 -0.62 5.69 -11.95
C GLN A 52 -1.48 6.72 -11.21
N ASP A 53 -1.66 6.55 -9.89
CA ASP A 53 -2.43 7.46 -9.05
C ASP A 53 -1.47 8.25 -8.12
N PRO A 54 -1.05 9.47 -8.50
CA PRO A 54 -0.14 10.26 -7.69
C PRO A 54 -0.75 10.66 -6.33
N ASP A 55 -2.07 10.86 -6.27
CA ASP A 55 -2.75 11.18 -5.02
C ASP A 55 -2.76 9.97 -4.07
N ALA A 56 -2.80 8.73 -4.59
CA ALA A 56 -2.65 7.52 -3.77
C ALA A 56 -1.28 7.45 -3.10
N HIS A 57 -0.19 7.74 -3.83
CA HIS A 57 1.15 7.79 -3.25
C HIS A 57 1.27 8.86 -2.16
N THR A 58 0.79 10.07 -2.43
CA THR A 58 0.79 11.15 -1.43
C THR A 58 -0.03 10.79 -0.19
N LEU A 59 -1.23 10.22 -0.38
CA LEU A 59 -2.08 9.79 0.73
C LEU A 59 -1.43 8.67 1.55
N LEU A 60 -0.77 7.71 0.90
CA LEU A 60 -0.05 6.62 1.55
C LEU A 60 1.08 7.15 2.43
N ALA A 61 1.87 8.09 1.90
CA ALA A 61 2.94 8.75 2.63
C ALA A 61 2.40 9.51 3.85
N ILE A 62 1.34 10.31 3.68
CA ILE A 62 0.71 11.07 4.77
C ILE A 62 0.19 10.11 5.86
N LEU A 63 -0.56 9.07 5.49
CA LEU A 63 -1.11 8.10 6.44
C LEU A 63 -0.04 7.33 7.19
N SER A 64 1.10 7.03 6.54
CA SER A 64 2.22 6.38 7.21
C SER A 64 2.80 7.23 8.36
N MET A 65 2.63 8.54 8.34
CA MET A 65 3.09 9.41 9.42
C MET A 65 2.06 9.57 10.55
N LEU A 66 0.80 9.28 10.30
CA LEU A 66 -0.29 9.53 11.24
C LEU A 66 -0.46 8.34 12.21
N PRO A 67 -0.59 8.60 13.52
CA PRO A 67 -0.83 7.54 14.48
C PRO A 67 -2.28 7.03 14.37
N ALA A 68 -2.44 5.69 14.38
CA ALA A 68 -3.68 4.98 14.72
C ALA A 68 -4.97 5.39 13.96
N GLY A 69 -4.86 5.69 12.67
CA GLY A 69 -5.99 5.85 11.77
C GLY A 69 -6.80 7.14 11.96
N THR A 70 -7.16 7.80 10.86
CA THR A 70 -7.80 9.11 10.85
C THR A 70 -9.24 9.05 10.35
N PRO A 71 -10.15 9.87 10.91
CA PRO A 71 -11.50 9.97 10.37
C PRO A 71 -11.45 10.53 8.95
N LYS A 72 -12.21 9.89 8.05
CA LYS A 72 -12.31 10.28 6.63
C LYS A 72 -12.80 11.73 6.45
N ASP A 73 -13.65 12.20 7.35
CA ASP A 73 -14.27 13.54 7.23
C ASP A 73 -13.23 14.67 7.34
N ASN A 74 -12.14 14.44 8.06
CA ASN A 74 -11.10 15.43 8.28
C ASN A 74 -10.02 15.43 7.17
N LEU A 75 -10.17 14.62 6.10
CA LEU A 75 -9.19 14.55 5.00
C LEU A 75 -8.86 15.92 4.41
N LYS A 76 -9.84 16.84 4.43
CA LYS A 76 -9.66 18.21 3.94
C LYS A 76 -8.61 18.99 4.72
N TRP A 77 -8.41 18.69 6.00
CA TRP A 77 -7.51 19.43 6.88
C TRP A 77 -6.07 18.92 6.83
N TRP A 78 -5.88 17.60 6.82
CA TRP A 78 -4.54 17.01 6.89
C TRP A 78 -4.00 16.50 5.54
N ALA A 79 -4.86 16.41 4.51
CA ALA A 79 -4.43 16.12 3.14
C ALA A 79 -5.09 17.10 2.13
N PRO A 80 -4.84 18.42 2.28
CA PRO A 80 -5.43 19.43 1.40
C PRO A 80 -4.89 19.35 -0.03
N THR A 81 -3.65 18.85 -0.20
CA THR A 81 -2.93 18.78 -1.48
C THR A 81 -3.49 17.73 -2.44
N LEU A 82 -4.29 16.77 -1.97
CA LEU A 82 -4.87 15.71 -2.79
C LEU A 82 -5.95 16.26 -3.72
N LYS A 83 -5.78 16.03 -5.03
CA LYS A 83 -6.76 16.44 -6.05
C LYS A 83 -8.00 15.55 -5.99
N SER A 84 -7.80 14.23 -5.98
CA SER A 84 -8.85 13.20 -5.92
C SER A 84 -8.73 12.34 -4.67
N LYS A 85 -9.30 12.84 -3.57
CA LYS A 85 -9.33 12.15 -2.28
C LYS A 85 -10.00 10.77 -2.33
N LEU A 86 -11.14 10.67 -3.00
CA LEU A 86 -11.88 9.41 -3.12
C LEU A 86 -11.20 8.41 -4.07
N GLY A 87 -10.57 8.91 -5.14
CA GLY A 87 -9.74 8.10 -6.04
C GLY A 87 -8.59 7.45 -5.28
N ALA A 88 -7.79 8.27 -4.59
CA ALA A 88 -6.68 7.80 -3.77
C ALA A 88 -7.09 6.75 -2.74
N ILE A 89 -8.20 6.98 -2.01
CA ILE A 89 -8.73 5.99 -1.06
C ILE A 89 -9.12 4.68 -1.77
N SER A 90 -9.82 4.76 -2.90
CA SER A 90 -10.24 3.59 -3.65
C SER A 90 -9.04 2.78 -4.16
N THR A 91 -8.03 3.47 -4.70
CA THR A 91 -6.79 2.87 -5.18
C THR A 91 -6.06 2.15 -4.03
N LEU A 92 -5.83 2.82 -2.91
CA LEU A 92 -5.13 2.22 -1.78
C LEU A 92 -5.90 1.07 -1.12
N SER A 93 -7.24 1.16 -1.04
CA SER A 93 -8.05 0.05 -0.52
C SER A 93 -8.05 -1.16 -1.45
N LYS A 94 -8.12 -0.96 -2.77
CA LYS A 94 -7.99 -2.05 -3.75
C LYS A 94 -6.61 -2.70 -3.73
N ALA A 95 -5.56 -1.92 -3.45
CA ALA A 95 -4.20 -2.43 -3.25
C ALA A 95 -3.96 -3.05 -1.86
N ALA A 96 -5.00 -3.15 -1.01
CA ALA A 96 -4.90 -3.64 0.38
C ALA A 96 -3.90 -2.88 1.27
N LEU A 97 -3.54 -1.65 0.90
CA LEU A 97 -2.64 -0.78 1.67
C LEU A 97 -3.42 0.11 2.67
N LEU A 98 -4.74 0.24 2.48
CA LEU A 98 -5.62 1.06 3.30
C LEU A 98 -6.89 0.31 3.70
N MET A 99 -7.19 0.32 4.99
CA MET A 99 -8.41 -0.24 5.54
C MET A 99 -9.34 0.87 6.03
N SER A 100 -10.65 0.64 5.92
CA SER A 100 -11.67 1.51 6.50
C SER A 100 -12.45 0.74 7.55
N SER A 101 -12.49 1.24 8.78
CA SER A 101 -13.40 0.75 9.81
C SER A 101 -14.55 1.74 9.96
N GLN A 102 -15.77 1.25 9.81
CA GLN A 102 -16.98 1.99 10.12
C GLN A 102 -17.63 1.31 11.32
N LYS A 103 -17.70 2.01 12.46
CA LYS A 103 -18.52 1.58 13.60
C LYS A 103 -19.87 2.29 13.51
N GLU A 104 -20.94 1.61 13.91
CA GLU A 104 -22.29 2.19 13.94
C GLU A 104 -22.27 3.55 14.67
N GLY A 105 -22.87 4.57 14.03
CA GLY A 105 -22.94 5.93 14.58
C GLY A 105 -21.65 6.77 14.47
N THR A 106 -20.59 6.29 13.81
CA THR A 106 -19.34 7.05 13.64
C THR A 106 -18.86 7.14 12.20
N SER A 107 -18.12 8.20 11.89
CA SER A 107 -17.47 8.39 10.60
C SER A 107 -16.42 7.31 10.33
N ALA A 108 -16.35 6.85 9.07
CA ALA A 108 -15.38 5.85 8.66
C ALA A 108 -13.94 6.30 8.97
N ARG A 109 -13.19 5.47 9.70
CA ARG A 109 -11.78 5.71 10.01
C ARG A 109 -10.90 4.98 9.00
N LEU A 110 -9.99 5.72 8.40
CA LEU A 110 -8.98 5.21 7.49
C LEU A 110 -7.74 4.84 8.29
N PHE A 111 -7.28 3.61 8.19
CA PHE A 111 -6.08 3.17 8.89
C PHE A 111 -5.25 2.25 8.02
N MET A 112 -3.94 2.30 8.25
CA MET A 112 -2.96 1.44 7.61
C MET A 112 -2.53 0.35 8.59
N LEU A 113 -2.18 -0.82 8.08
CA LEU A 113 -1.59 -1.86 8.93
C LEU A 113 -0.24 -1.38 9.49
N PRO A 114 0.06 -1.58 10.78
CA PRO A 114 1.33 -1.13 11.39
C PRO A 114 2.58 -1.61 10.65
N VAL A 115 2.51 -2.79 10.02
CA VAL A 115 3.62 -3.34 9.24
C VAL A 115 3.90 -2.53 7.95
N VAL A 116 2.85 -2.07 7.26
CA VAL A 116 2.98 -1.21 6.08
C VAL A 116 3.51 0.16 6.51
N GLN A 117 3.04 0.69 7.64
CA GLN A 117 3.53 1.94 8.21
C GLN A 117 5.04 1.85 8.52
N SER A 118 5.47 0.79 9.22
CA SER A 118 6.88 0.54 9.52
C SER A 118 7.73 0.42 8.25
N TYR A 119 7.23 -0.30 7.24
CA TYR A 119 7.90 -0.44 5.94
C TYR A 119 8.14 0.92 5.26
N MET A 120 7.12 1.79 5.22
CA MET A 120 7.22 3.12 4.60
C MET A 120 8.27 4.01 5.29
N HIS A 121 8.37 3.93 6.62
CA HIS A 121 9.39 4.64 7.39
C HIS A 121 10.80 4.12 7.13
N ARG A 122 11.00 2.79 7.17
CA ARG A 122 12.33 2.17 6.99
C ARG A 122 12.90 2.37 5.60
N THR A 123 12.04 2.44 4.59
CA THR A 123 12.46 2.57 3.18
C THR A 123 12.55 4.02 2.71
N ASN A 124 12.39 5.00 3.61
CA ASN A 124 12.41 6.43 3.32
C ASN A 124 11.47 6.84 2.15
N ARG A 125 10.31 6.18 2.03
CA ARG A 125 9.33 6.40 0.96
C ARG A 125 8.38 7.59 1.21
N VAL A 126 8.65 8.35 2.26
CA VAL A 126 7.93 9.59 2.59
C VAL A 126 8.83 10.75 2.19
N SER A 127 8.40 11.55 1.20
CA SER A 127 9.14 12.75 0.77
C SER A 127 9.34 13.72 1.93
N ASP A 128 10.46 14.43 1.96
CA ASP A 128 10.75 15.41 3.00
C ASP A 128 9.76 16.58 2.99
N ASP A 129 9.22 16.98 1.83
CA ASP A 129 8.15 18.00 1.73
C ASP A 129 6.91 17.62 2.56
N ILE A 130 6.57 16.32 2.55
CA ILE A 130 5.43 15.78 3.28
C ILE A 130 5.76 15.73 4.77
N ARG A 131 7.02 15.50 5.15
CA ARG A 131 7.47 15.54 6.55
C ARG A 131 7.43 16.96 7.11
N ASP A 132 7.88 17.94 6.34
CA ASP A 132 7.91 19.36 6.75
C ASP A 132 6.50 19.94 6.93
N SER A 133 5.54 19.51 6.10
CA SER A 133 4.12 19.85 6.24
C SER A 133 3.51 19.50 7.62
N ARG A 134 4.19 18.67 8.42
CA ARG A 134 3.76 18.29 9.77
C ARG A 134 4.18 19.31 10.83
N CYS A 135 5.25 20.07 10.62
CA CYS A 135 5.67 21.10 11.56
C CYS A 135 4.57 22.16 11.74
N ASP A 136 3.87 22.50 10.68
CA ASP A 136 2.76 23.46 10.72
C ASP A 136 1.49 22.91 11.41
N MET A 137 1.22 21.61 11.31
CA MET A 137 0.02 20.99 11.90
C MET A 137 0.08 20.89 13.44
N ARG A 138 1.27 20.87 14.04
CA ARG A 138 1.43 20.74 15.50
C ARG A 138 1.20 22.06 16.26
N VAL A 139 1.18 23.20 15.55
CA VAL A 139 0.97 24.54 16.12
C VAL A 139 -0.52 24.90 16.23
N ALA A 140 -1.40 24.12 15.59
CA ALA A 140 -2.84 24.39 15.54
C ALA A 140 -3.68 23.55 16.52
N SER A 141 -3.06 22.88 17.50
CA SER A 141 -3.72 22.04 18.52
C SER A 141 -3.82 22.74 19.87
#